data_AF-A0A3T1B3F3-F1
#
_entry.id   AF-A0A3T1B3F3-F1
#
_cell.length_a   1.000
_cell.length_b   1.000
_cell.length_c   1.000
_cell.angle_alpha   90.00
_cell.angle_beta   90.00
_cell.angle_gamma   90.00
#
_symmetry.space_group_name_H-M   'P 1'
#
loop_
_entity.id
_entity.type
_entity.pdbx_description
1 polymer ?
#
loop_
_entity_poly.entity_id
_entity_poly.type
_entity_poly.pdbx_seq_one_letter_code
_entity_poly.pdbx_strand_id
1 'polypeptide(L)' 'MAKRWNDLSPSQQRTIVAVGVVETVLKVVMAVDLKRRPPEKVRGPKWLWGTATLVNSAGVIPAAYFLFGRVK' A
#
# COMPACT_ATOMS: atom_id res chain seq x y z
N MET A 1 -25.35 -15.10 -5.19
CA MET A 1 -24.33 -15.80 -4.39
C MET A 1 -22.97 -15.18 -4.69
N ALA A 2 -22.21 -14.78 -3.67
CA ALA A 2 -20.82 -14.35 -3.88
C ALA A 2 -19.96 -15.58 -4.22
N LYS A 3 -19.01 -15.43 -5.15
CA LYS A 3 -18.11 -16.49 -5.59
C LYS A 3 -17.21 -16.89 -4.41
N ARG A 4 -17.15 -18.18 -4.06
CA ARG A 4 -16.27 -18.66 -2.97
C ARG A 4 -14.84 -18.78 -3.47
N TRP A 5 -13.88 -18.78 -2.55
CA TRP A 5 -12.46 -18.94 -2.87
C TRP A 5 -12.19 -20.19 -3.73
N ASN A 6 -12.82 -21.32 -3.38
CA ASN A 6 -12.68 -22.59 -4.10
C ASN A 6 -13.32 -22.58 -5.50
N ASP A 7 -14.16 -21.59 -5.82
CA ASP A 7 -14.76 -21.43 -7.14
C ASP A 7 -13.85 -20.61 -8.09
N LEU A 8 -12.72 -20.10 -7.60
CA LEU A 8 -11.73 -19.36 -8.38
C LEU A 8 -10.78 -20.31 -9.11
N SER A 9 -10.37 -19.94 -10.32
CA SER A 9 -9.30 -20.68 -11.00
C SER A 9 -7.98 -20.54 -10.22
N PRO A 10 -7.04 -21.48 -10.38
CA PRO A 10 -5.71 -21.36 -9.78
C PRO A 10 -4.99 -20.06 -10.15
N SER A 11 -5.19 -19.55 -11.37
CA SER A 11 -4.63 -18.26 -11.80
C SER A 11 -5.24 -17.08 -11.06
N GLN A 12 -6.56 -17.07 -10.83
CA GLN A 12 -7.24 -16.02 -10.06
C GLN A 12 -6.76 -15.99 -8.61
N GLN A 13 -6.68 -17.15 -7.96
CA GLN A 13 -6.17 -17.24 -6.59
C GLN A 13 -4.72 -16.73 -6.50
N ARG A 14 -3.84 -17.15 -7.43
CA ARG A 14 -2.45 -16.69 -7.49
C ARG A 14 -2.35 -15.18 -7.68
N THR A 15 -3.16 -14.59 -8.56
CA THR A 15 -3.18 -13.14 -8.76
C THR A 15 -3.60 -12.40 -7.50
N ILE A 16 -4.66 -12.86 -6.81
CA ILE A 16 -5.09 -12.23 -5.55
C ILE A 16 -3.98 -12.29 -4.49
N VAL A 17 -3.33 -13.45 -4.34
CA VAL A 17 -2.20 -13.61 -3.42
C VAL A 17 -1.04 -12.69 -3.79
N ALA A 18 -0.65 -12.66 -5.07
CA ALA A 18 0.45 -11.82 -5.55
C ALA A 18 0.18 -10.33 -5.31
N VAL A 19 -1.03 -9.85 -5.61
CA VAL A 19 -1.43 -8.46 -5.35
C VAL A 19 -1.39 -8.16 -3.85
N GLY A 20 -1.91 -9.05 -3.01
CA GLY A 20 -1.87 -8.90 -1.56
C GLY A 20 -0.44 -8.83 -0.99
N VAL A 21 0.48 -9.67 -1.50
CA VAL A 21 1.89 -9.63 -1.12
C VAL A 21 2.55 -8.32 -1.53
N VAL A 22 2.37 -7.89 -2.78
CA VAL A 22 2.93 -6.63 -3.29
C VAL A 22 2.41 -5.44 -2.48
N GLU A 23 1.10 -5.39 -2.22
CA GLU A 23 0.50 -4.35 -1.41
C GLU A 23 1.07 -4.35 0.02
N THR A 24 1.18 -5.51 0.65
CA THR A 24 1.72 -5.63 2.02
C THR A 24 3.15 -5.13 2.10
N VAL A 25 4.01 -5.54 1.17
CA VAL A 25 5.40 -5.07 1.12
C VAL A 25 5.46 -3.55 0.94
N LEU A 26 4.68 -3.00 0.00
CA LEU A 26 4.63 -1.57 -0.24
C LEU A 26 4.19 -0.78 1.00
N LYS A 27 3.17 -1.27 1.72
CA LYS A 27 2.71 -0.65 2.98
C LYS A 27 3.80 -0.65 4.04
N VAL A 28 4.53 -1.76 4.21
CA VAL A 28 5.64 -1.85 5.16
C VAL A 28 6.77 -0.89 4.80
N VAL A 29 7.20 -0.87 3.53
CA VAL A 29 8.27 0.04 3.08
C VAL A 29 7.85 1.50 3.27
N MET A 30 6.61 1.86 2.93
CA MET A 30 6.07 3.20 3.16
C MET A 30 6.06 3.55 4.65
N ALA A 31 5.60 2.65 5.52
CA ALA A 31 5.56 2.90 6.96
C ALA A 31 6.95 3.12 7.55
N VAL A 32 7.94 2.32 7.12
CA VAL A 32 9.35 2.48 7.52
C VAL A 32 9.92 3.81 7.02
N ASP A 33 9.69 4.15 5.76
CA ASP A 33 10.14 5.40 5.15
C ASP A 33 9.52 6.61 5.85
N LEU A 34 8.21 6.58 6.08
CA LEU A 34 7.47 7.62 6.81
C LEU A 34 7.97 7.77 8.25
N LYS A 35 8.26 6.66 8.95
CA LYS A 35 8.80 6.71 10.32
C LYS A 35 10.19 7.36 10.35
N ARG A 36 11.06 7.03 9.39
CA ARG A 36 12.45 7.51 9.33
C ARG A 36 12.59 8.94 8.79
N ARG A 37 11.69 9.39 7.91
CA ARG A 37 11.78 10.73 7.33
C ARG A 37 11.36 11.82 8.32
N PRO A 38 12.11 12.92 8.39
CA PRO A 38 11.70 14.09 9.17
C PRO A 38 10.47 14.75 8.51
N PRO A 39 9.57 15.39 9.29
CA PRO A 39 8.30 15.93 8.80
C PRO A 39 8.42 16.91 7.64
N GLU A 40 9.51 17.69 7.59
CA GLU A 40 9.76 18.72 6.57
C GLU A 40 10.02 18.09 5.19
N LYS A 41 10.40 16.81 5.14
CA LYS A 41 10.66 16.05 3.91
C LYS A 41 9.45 15.25 3.41
N VAL A 42 8.29 15.45 4.02
CA VAL A 42 7.04 14.81 3.64
C VAL A 42 6.04 15.90 3.26
N ARG A 43 5.39 15.75 2.10
CA ARG A 43 4.35 16.70 1.67
C ARG A 43 3.12 16.52 2.54
N GLY A 44 2.80 17.55 3.32
CA GLY A 44 1.65 17.54 4.22
C GLY A 44 1.88 16.73 5.51
N PRO A 45 0.86 16.60 6.36
CA PRO A 45 1.00 15.95 7.66
C PRO A 45 1.34 14.46 7.53
N LYS A 46 2.35 13.99 8.27
CA LYS A 46 2.75 12.56 8.27
C LYS A 46 1.61 11.63 8.64
N TRP A 47 0.73 12.03 9.56
CA TRP A 47 -0.39 11.20 9.99
C TRP A 47 -1.39 10.92 8.87
N LEU A 48 -1.57 11.85 7.92
CA LEU A 48 -2.48 11.67 6.79
C LEU A 48 -2.00 10.54 5.87
N TRP A 49 -0.69 10.48 5.62
CA TRP A 49 -0.10 9.37 4.88
C TRP A 49 -0.21 8.06 5.64
N GLY A 50 0.03 8.08 6.96
CA GLY A 50 -0.07 6.89 7.81
C GLY A 50 -1.49 6.31 7.85
N THR A 51 -2.53 7.15 7.92
CA THR A 51 -3.93 6.69 7.92
C THR A 51 -4.38 6.25 6.53
N ALA A 52 -3.95 6.93 5.46
CA ALA A 52 -4.27 6.54 4.10
C ALA A 52 -3.78 5.11 3.76
N THR A 53 -2.61 4.71 4.27
CA THR A 53 -2.05 3.35 4.09
C THR A 53 -2.96 2.23 4.60
N LEU A 54 -3.90 2.50 5.51
CA LEU A 54 -4.81 1.49 6.04
C LEU A 54 -5.83 1.01 5.00
N VAL A 55 -6.13 1.81 3.98
CA VAL A 55 -7.04 1.43 2.90
C VAL A 55 -6.38 0.33 2.04
N ASN A 56 -7.13 -0.73 1.72
CA ASN A 56 -6.68 -1.73 0.76
C ASN A 56 -6.88 -1.18 -0.65
N SER A 57 -5.80 -0.65 -1.22
CA SER A 57 -5.80 0.09 -2.47
C SER A 57 -5.02 -0.61 -3.58
N ALA A 58 -4.69 -1.90 -3.41
CA ALA A 58 -3.81 -2.64 -4.32
C ALA A 58 -2.46 -1.92 -4.57
N GLY A 59 -1.91 -1.28 -3.53
CA GLY A 59 -0.62 -0.58 -3.60
C GLY A 59 -0.64 0.83 -4.20
N VAL A 60 -1.78 1.33 -4.68
CA VAL A 60 -1.90 2.70 -5.23
C VAL A 60 -1.50 3.79 -4.23
N ILE A 61 -1.93 3.72 -2.98
CA ILE A 61 -1.61 4.73 -1.95
C ILE A 61 -0.11 4.75 -1.63
N PRO A 62 0.55 3.60 -1.33
CA PRO A 62 2.00 3.56 -1.21
C PRO A 62 2.75 4.11 -2.42
N ALA A 63 2.32 3.76 -3.64
CA ALA A 63 2.94 4.27 -4.86
C ALA A 63 2.81 5.81 -4.95
N ALA A 64 1.62 6.34 -4.67
CA ALA A 64 1.37 7.79 -4.65
C ALA A 64 2.24 8.51 -3.59
N TYR A 65 2.43 7.92 -2.41
CA TYR A 65 3.35 8.45 -1.41
C TYR A 65 4.78 8.55 -1.92
N PHE A 66 5.30 7.49 -2.56
CA PHE A 66 6.66 7.50 -3.07
C PHE A 66 6.87 8.46 -4.24
N LEU A 67 5.85 8.66 -5.08
CA LEU A 67 5.91 9.55 -6.24
C LEU A 67 5.68 11.03 -5.86
N PHE A 68 4.73 11.30 -4.98
CA PHE A 68 4.25 12.66 -4.72
C PHE A 68 4.38 13.09 -3.25
N GLY A 69 4.40 12.15 -2.31
CA GLY A 69 4.44 12.42 -0.87
C GLY A 69 5.82 12.75 -0.32
N ARG A 70 6.89 12.45 -1.06
CA ARG A 70 8.27 12.76 -0.65
C ARG A 70 8.71 14.11 -1.21
N VAL A 71 9.34 14.93 -0.36
CA VAL A 71 10.08 16.14 -0.77
C VAL A 71 11.56 15.80 -0.78
N LYS A 72 12.31 16.32 -1.76
CA LYS A 72 13.77 16.15 -1.83
C LYS A 72 14.45 16.83 -0.66
#